data_AF-A0A7C7E482-F1
#
_entry.id   AF-A0A7C7E482-F1
#
_cell.length_a   1.000
_cell.length_b   1.000
_cell.length_c   1.000
_cell.angle_alpha   90.00
_cell.angle_beta   90.00
_cell.angle_gamma   90.00
#
_symmetry.space_group_name_H-M   'P 1'
#
loop_
_entity.id
_entity.type
_entity.pdbx_description
1 polymer ?
#
loop_
_entity_poly.entity_id
_entity_poly.type
_entity_poly.pdbx_seq_one_letter_code
_entity_poly.pdbx_strand_id
1 'polypeptide(L)'
;VFTVIAKYRIILPSNFTLLLKSLITIEGVGLELDPDFNIVEVAKPFVNKMLQERYNPRHLFKEALTTLGEFNKSLMLIPKLISGLYQRTKIDSLKLDFETRGTERVLSELNRMINRLVFSMIVASLIIGSSLIIQADVGPFLFDYPFLGILGFVAAGLLGIWLIISILRTGKI
;
A
#
# COMPACT_ATOMS: atom_id res chain seq x y z
N VAL A 1 38.88 26.23 3.32
CA VAL A 1 37.87 25.16 3.09
C VAL A 1 36.44 25.62 3.36
N PHE A 2 36.11 26.14 4.55
CA PHE A 2 34.75 26.60 4.87
C PHE A 2 34.19 27.67 3.93
N THR A 3 35.03 28.59 3.44
CA THR A 3 34.64 29.62 2.47
C THR A 3 34.18 29.04 1.13
N VAL A 4 34.75 27.91 0.71
CA VAL A 4 34.35 27.20 -0.51
C VAL A 4 33.00 26.50 -0.29
N ILE A 5 32.84 25.81 0.84
CA ILE A 5 31.57 25.15 1.22
C ILE A 5 30.42 26.16 1.26
N ALA A 6 30.65 27.34 1.86
CA ALA A 6 29.68 28.42 1.93
C ALA A 6 29.36 29.03 0.55
N LYS A 7 30.38 29.24 -0.30
CA LYS A 7 30.22 29.80 -1.66
C LYS A 7 29.38 28.90 -2.56
N TYR A 8 29.54 27.58 -2.45
CA TYR A 8 28.79 26.60 -3.26
C TYR A 8 27.52 26.06 -2.57
N ARG A 9 27.13 26.62 -1.41
CA ARG A 9 25.94 26.20 -0.63
C ARG A 9 25.89 24.68 -0.35
N ILE A 10 27.03 24.07 -0.07
CA ILE A 10 27.10 22.65 0.25
C ILE A 10 26.61 22.45 1.70
N ILE A 11 25.56 21.66 1.88
CA ILE A 11 25.05 21.28 3.21
C ILE A 11 25.93 20.15 3.74
N LEU A 12 26.75 20.45 4.76
CA LEU A 12 27.64 19.48 5.37
C LEU A 12 26.94 18.83 6.60
N PRO A 13 26.80 17.49 6.65
CA PRO A 13 26.28 16.83 7.85
C PRO A 13 27.15 17.11 9.08
N SER A 14 26.54 17.06 10.28
CA SER A 14 27.21 17.35 11.55
C SER A 14 28.50 16.55 11.76
N ASN A 15 28.47 15.26 11.42
CA ASN A 15 29.61 14.35 11.58
C ASN A 15 30.82 14.78 10.73
N PHE A 16 30.61 15.27 9.51
CA PHE A 16 31.68 15.76 8.64
C PHE A 16 32.22 17.12 9.10
N THR A 17 31.36 17.96 9.67
CA THR A 17 31.76 19.27 10.22
C THR A 17 32.70 19.09 11.41
N LEU A 18 32.37 18.16 12.31
CA LEU A 18 33.22 17.81 13.45
C LEU A 18 34.57 17.24 13.01
N LEU A 19 34.56 16.30 12.05
CA LEU A 19 35.80 15.75 11.47
C LEU A 19 36.70 16.86 10.91
N LEU A 20 36.11 17.75 10.10
CA LEU A 20 36.85 18.84 9.47
C LEU A 20 37.42 19.81 10.50
N LYS A 21 36.65 20.13 11.56
CA LYS A 21 37.12 20.95 12.67
C LYS A 21 38.30 20.30 13.38
N SER A 22 38.23 19.00 13.66
CA SER A 22 39.32 18.26 14.30
C SER A 22 40.59 18.25 13.44
N LEU A 23 40.47 18.01 12.13
CA LEU A 23 41.61 18.03 11.20
C LEU A 23 42.30 19.40 11.18
N ILE A 24 41.52 20.49 11.06
CA ILE A 24 42.06 21.86 11.08
C ILE A 24 42.71 22.17 12.43
N THR A 25 42.16 21.66 13.52
CA THR A 25 42.71 21.88 14.87
C THR A 25 44.06 21.18 15.03
N ILE A 26 44.18 19.93 14.55
CA ILE A 26 45.44 19.18 14.58
C ILE A 26 46.49 19.84 13.67
N GLU A 27 46.09 20.28 12.47
CA GLU A 27 46.97 20.99 11.54
C GLU A 27 47.46 22.31 12.14
N GLY A 28 46.59 23.09 12.78
CA GLY A 28 46.95 24.33 13.46
C GLY A 28 47.96 24.14 14.59
N VAL A 29 47.76 23.11 15.44
CA VAL A 29 48.72 22.77 16.51
C VAL A 29 50.03 22.24 15.92
N GLY A 30 49.97 21.46 14.84
CA GLY A 30 51.15 20.95 14.14
C GLY A 30 52.02 22.05 13.55
N LEU A 31 51.40 23.05 12.92
CA LEU A 31 52.09 24.21 12.34
C LEU A 31 52.74 25.13 13.39
N GLU A 32 52.22 25.14 14.62
CA GLU A 32 52.81 25.89 15.73
C GLU A 32 54.12 25.24 16.24
N LEU A 33 54.27 23.93 16.04
CA LEU A 33 55.45 23.15 16.43
C LEU A 33 56.46 22.96 15.29
N ASP A 34 55.96 22.80 14.06
CA ASP A 34 56.75 22.57 12.85
C ASP A 34 56.13 23.39 11.68
N PRO A 35 56.79 24.47 11.23
CA PRO A 35 56.26 25.34 10.16
C PRO A 35 55.99 24.64 8.83
N ASP A 36 56.68 23.52 8.57
CA ASP A 36 56.54 22.74 7.33
C ASP A 36 55.58 21.55 7.48
N PHE A 37 54.84 21.48 8.60
CA PHE A 37 53.93 20.38 8.89
C PHE A 37 52.79 20.27 7.87
N ASN A 38 52.64 19.08 7.28
CA ASN A 38 51.55 18.76 6.36
C ASN A 38 50.74 17.55 6.84
N ILE A 39 49.53 17.81 7.35
CA ILE A 39 48.66 16.76 7.92
C ILE A 39 48.27 15.69 6.89
N VAL A 40 48.19 16.05 5.61
CA VAL A 40 47.82 15.11 4.53
C VAL A 40 48.91 14.09 4.32
N GLU A 41 50.18 14.50 4.35
CA GLU A 41 51.32 13.58 4.20
C GLU A 41 51.41 12.61 5.37
N VAL A 42 51.20 13.10 6.59
CA VAL A 42 51.19 12.28 7.81
C VAL A 42 50.03 11.28 7.80
N ALA A 43 48.85 11.67 7.32
CA ALA A 43 47.67 10.82 7.30
C ALA A 43 47.68 9.77 6.16
N LYS A 44 48.38 10.06 5.05
CA LYS A 44 48.44 9.21 3.84
C LYS A 44 48.76 7.73 4.10
N PRO A 45 49.79 7.35 4.88
CA PRO A 45 50.09 5.93 5.15
C PRO A 45 48.98 5.23 5.94
N PHE A 46 48.31 5.92 6.86
CA PHE A 46 47.20 5.36 7.64
C PHE A 46 45.98 5.10 6.76
N VAL A 47 45.63 6.06 5.90
CA VAL A 47 44.54 5.89 4.93
C VAL A 47 44.84 4.75 3.97
N ASN A 48 46.06 4.67 3.45
CA ASN A 48 46.46 3.57 2.56
C ASN A 48 46.36 2.20 3.24
N LYS A 49 46.82 2.08 4.50
CA LYS A 49 46.70 0.84 5.27
C LYS A 49 45.23 0.46 5.52
N MET A 50 44.40 1.44 5.90
CA MET A 50 42.97 1.23 6.11
C MET A 50 42.24 0.79 4.84
N LEU A 51 42.57 1.40 3.69
CA LEU A 51 42.00 1.00 2.40
C LEU A 51 42.45 -0.40 2.01
N GLN A 52 43.74 -0.74 2.20
CA GLN A 52 44.25 -2.09 1.93
C GLN A 52 43.58 -3.16 2.81
N GLU A 53 43.33 -2.87 4.08
CA GLU A 53 42.61 -3.78 4.99
C GLU A 53 41.13 -3.92 4.60
N ARG A 54 40.46 -2.81 4.25
CA ARG A 54 39.05 -2.82 3.82
C ARG A 54 38.83 -3.52 2.48
N TYR A 55 39.75 -3.36 1.54
CA TYR A 55 39.69 -4.03 0.22
C TYR A 55 40.42 -5.39 0.21
N ASN A 56 40.84 -5.89 1.37
CA ASN A 56 41.47 -7.20 1.44
C ASN A 56 40.42 -8.28 1.09
N PRO A 57 40.63 -9.06 0.01
CA PRO A 57 39.65 -10.06 -0.43
C PRO A 57 39.34 -11.10 0.65
N ARG A 58 40.26 -11.36 1.59
CA ARG A 58 39.99 -12.25 2.73
C ARG A 58 38.96 -11.67 3.71
N HIS A 59 38.97 -10.36 3.93
CA HIS A 59 37.97 -9.71 4.80
C HIS A 59 36.60 -9.69 4.14
N LEU A 60 36.53 -9.34 2.85
CA LEU A 60 35.29 -9.37 2.08
C LEU A 60 34.68 -10.77 2.03
N PHE A 61 35.50 -11.82 1.87
CA PHE A 61 35.02 -13.20 1.83
C PHE A 61 34.52 -13.67 3.21
N LYS A 62 35.20 -13.28 4.29
CA LYS A 62 34.78 -13.58 5.67
C LYS A 62 33.46 -12.88 6.01
N GLU A 63 33.32 -11.63 5.62
CA GLU A 63 32.11 -10.83 5.82
C GLU A 63 30.92 -11.41 5.03
N ALA A 64 31.15 -11.79 3.77
CA ALA A 64 30.14 -12.49 2.96
C ALA A 64 29.72 -13.83 3.57
N LEU A 65 30.65 -14.64 4.08
CA LEU A 65 30.36 -15.90 4.77
C LEU A 65 29.53 -15.68 6.04
N THR A 66 29.82 -14.64 6.82
CA THR A 66 29.02 -14.28 8.00
C THR A 66 27.61 -13.83 7.63
N THR A 67 27.46 -12.99 6.61
CA THR A 67 26.15 -12.53 6.12
C THR A 67 25.31 -13.70 5.56
N LEU A 68 25.93 -14.64 4.84
CA LEU A 68 25.25 -15.85 4.36
C LEU A 68 24.80 -16.77 5.52
N GLY A 69 25.61 -16.87 6.59
CA GLY A 69 25.23 -17.59 7.80
C GLY A 69 24.03 -16.98 8.52
N GLU A 70 23.95 -15.65 8.57
CA GLU A 70 22.79 -14.91 9.12
C GLU A 70 21.54 -15.05 8.24
N PHE A 71 21.71 -15.07 6.92
CA PHE A 71 20.62 -15.34 5.99
C PHE A 71 20.05 -16.75 6.15
N ASN A 72 20.91 -17.76 6.35
CA ASN A 72 20.48 -19.13 6.64
C ASN A 72 19.69 -19.24 7.96
N LYS A 73 20.13 -18.53 9.01
CA LYS A 73 19.37 -18.45 10.27
C LYS A 73 17.99 -17.80 10.07
N SER A 74 17.90 -16.80 9.21
CA SER A 74 16.63 -16.14 8.88
C SER A 74 15.67 -17.06 8.11
N LEU A 75 16.18 -17.86 7.16
CA LEU A 75 15.41 -18.88 6.45
C LEU A 75 14.89 -19.98 7.40
N MET A 76 15.67 -20.35 8.42
CA MET A 76 15.23 -21.31 9.46
C MET A 76 14.12 -20.76 10.38
N LEU A 77 13.86 -19.45 10.40
CA LEU A 77 12.77 -18.86 11.18
C LEU A 77 11.43 -18.88 10.45
N ILE A 78 11.43 -18.97 9.12
CA ILE A 78 10.22 -19.01 8.29
C ILE A 78 9.31 -20.20 8.63
N PRO A 79 9.81 -21.44 8.75
CA PRO A 79 8.99 -22.58 9.17
C PRO A 79 8.37 -22.39 10.55
N LYS A 80 9.08 -21.71 11.47
CA LYS A 80 8.60 -21.40 12.82
C LYS A 80 7.46 -20.38 12.82
N LEU A 81 7.52 -19.39 11.92
CA LEU A 81 6.44 -18.43 11.72
C LEU A 81 5.20 -19.10 11.13
N ILE A 82 5.40 -19.96 10.12
CA ILE A 82 4.30 -20.70 9.48
C ILE A 82 3.67 -21.69 10.46
N SER A 83 4.46 -22.41 11.26
CA SER A 83 3.93 -23.32 12.27
C SER A 83 3.21 -22.58 13.41
N GLY A 84 3.71 -21.40 13.80
CA GLY A 84 3.04 -20.52 14.75
C GLY A 84 1.69 -20.02 14.24
N LEU A 85 1.60 -19.64 12.96
CA LEU A 85 0.34 -19.27 12.32
C LEU A 85 -0.61 -20.47 12.23
N TYR A 86 -0.13 -21.63 11.78
CA TYR A 86 -0.92 -22.85 11.69
C TYR A 86 -1.50 -23.30 13.04
N GLN A 87 -0.70 -23.23 14.12
CA GLN A 87 -1.18 -23.54 15.47
C GLN A 87 -2.24 -22.54 15.95
N ARG A 88 -2.09 -21.25 15.62
CA ARG A 88 -3.10 -20.21 15.93
C ARG A 88 -4.37 -20.35 15.09
N THR A 89 -4.28 -20.88 13.88
CA THR A 89 -5.46 -21.19 13.04
C THR A 89 -6.22 -22.43 13.53
N LYS A 90 -5.51 -23.40 14.12
CA LYS A 90 -6.12 -24.63 14.65
C LYS A 90 -6.85 -24.41 15.98
N ILE A 91 -6.50 -23.35 16.71
CA ILE A 91 -7.23 -22.91 17.90
C ILE A 91 -8.30 -21.93 17.41
N ASP A 92 -9.56 -22.30 17.60
CA ASP A 92 -10.82 -21.70 17.13
C ASP A 92 -11.08 -20.22 17.56
N SER A 93 -10.05 -19.37 17.55
CA SER A 93 -10.09 -18.01 18.08
C SER A 93 -9.20 -17.04 17.30
N LEU A 94 -9.10 -17.22 15.98
CA LEU A 94 -8.85 -16.08 15.11
C LEU A 94 -10.10 -15.18 15.12
N LYS A 95 -10.33 -14.51 16.25
CA LYS A 95 -10.85 -13.15 16.24
C LYS A 95 -9.76 -12.32 15.58
N LEU A 96 -9.71 -12.38 14.25
CA LEU A 96 -9.06 -11.34 13.49
C LEU A 96 -9.87 -10.09 13.80
N ASP A 97 -9.42 -9.33 14.80
CA ASP A 97 -9.75 -7.92 14.98
C ASP A 97 -9.18 -7.17 13.76
N PHE A 98 -9.70 -7.47 12.57
CA PHE A 98 -9.69 -6.53 11.47
C PHE A 98 -10.52 -5.37 11.98
N GLU A 99 -9.86 -4.30 12.42
CA GLU A 99 -10.53 -3.06 12.81
C GLU A 99 -11.69 -2.79 11.85
N THR A 100 -12.90 -2.95 12.40
CA THR A 100 -14.16 -3.28 11.75
C THR A 100 -14.76 -2.12 10.95
N ARG A 101 -13.93 -1.33 10.28
CA ARG A 101 -14.37 -0.16 9.49
C ARG A 101 -14.39 -0.41 7.99
N GLY A 102 -13.53 -1.32 7.49
CA GLY A 102 -13.48 -1.67 6.07
C GLY A 102 -14.51 -2.73 5.67
N THR A 103 -14.61 -3.81 6.45
CA THR A 103 -15.40 -5.00 6.08
C THR A 103 -16.90 -4.73 6.12
N GLU A 104 -17.40 -4.02 7.14
CA GLU A 104 -18.82 -3.64 7.23
C GLU A 104 -19.22 -2.71 6.07
N ARG A 105 -18.33 -1.80 5.66
CA ARG A 105 -18.57 -0.94 4.50
C ARG A 105 -18.69 -1.75 3.23
N VAL A 106 -17.75 -2.68 2.98
CA VAL A 106 -17.77 -3.57 1.81
C VAL A 106 -19.04 -4.42 1.79
N LEU A 107 -19.43 -5.02 2.92
CA LEU A 107 -20.66 -5.80 3.03
C LEU A 107 -21.91 -4.94 2.77
N SER A 108 -21.92 -3.70 3.27
CA SER A 108 -23.04 -2.78 3.05
C SER A 108 -23.17 -2.34 1.60
N GLU A 109 -22.05 -2.10 0.90
CA GLU A 109 -22.04 -1.78 -0.54
C GLU A 109 -22.46 -2.99 -1.37
N LEU A 110 -21.97 -4.18 -1.02
CA LEU A 110 -22.35 -5.42 -1.67
C LEU A 110 -23.87 -5.67 -1.55
N ASN A 111 -24.43 -5.49 -0.36
CA ASN A 111 -25.88 -5.60 -0.15
C ASN A 111 -26.67 -4.57 -0.97
N ARG A 112 -26.17 -3.32 -1.11
CA ARG A 112 -26.81 -2.31 -1.98
C ARG A 112 -26.76 -2.73 -3.45
N MET A 113 -25.64 -3.29 -3.92
CA MET A 113 -25.49 -3.80 -5.28
C MET A 113 -26.46 -4.96 -5.54
N ILE A 114 -26.52 -5.93 -4.63
CA ILE A 114 -27.44 -7.08 -4.73
C ILE A 114 -28.88 -6.60 -4.80
N ASN A 115 -29.30 -5.70 -3.91
CA ASN A 115 -30.66 -5.17 -3.92
C ASN A 115 -31.00 -4.48 -5.26
N ARG A 116 -30.07 -3.70 -5.83
CA ARG A 116 -30.28 -3.09 -7.15
C ARG A 116 -30.45 -4.12 -8.26
N LEU A 117 -29.66 -5.20 -8.24
CA LEU A 117 -29.79 -6.28 -9.20
C LEU A 117 -31.14 -6.98 -9.09
N VAL A 118 -31.57 -7.31 -7.86
CA VAL A 118 -32.88 -7.92 -7.60
C VAL A 118 -34.01 -7.02 -8.09
N PHE A 119 -34.00 -5.73 -7.77
CA PHE A 119 -35.01 -4.79 -8.26
C PHE A 119 -34.99 -4.63 -9.79
N SER A 120 -33.81 -4.58 -10.40
CA SER A 120 -33.68 -4.52 -11.87
C SER A 120 -34.30 -5.76 -12.52
N MET A 121 -34.11 -6.94 -11.92
CA MET A 121 -34.67 -8.20 -12.40
C MET A 121 -36.20 -8.24 -12.25
N ILE A 122 -36.74 -7.74 -11.14
CA ILE A 122 -38.20 -7.62 -10.92
C ILE A 122 -38.83 -6.65 -11.92
N VAL A 123 -38.20 -5.50 -12.17
CA VAL A 123 -38.68 -4.53 -13.17
C VAL A 123 -38.65 -5.14 -14.57
N ALA A 124 -37.57 -5.82 -14.94
CA ALA A 124 -37.45 -6.49 -16.23
C ALA A 124 -38.50 -7.60 -16.41
N SER A 125 -38.72 -8.44 -15.39
CA SER A 125 -39.72 -9.50 -15.44
C SER A 125 -41.15 -8.96 -15.51
N LEU A 126 -41.44 -7.85 -14.82
CA LEU A 126 -42.72 -7.15 -14.92
C LEU A 126 -42.94 -6.59 -16.33
N ILE A 127 -41.92 -5.97 -16.95
CA ILE A 127 -42.03 -5.46 -18.33
C ILE A 127 -42.31 -6.60 -19.31
N ILE A 128 -41.54 -7.68 -19.22
CA ILE A 128 -41.69 -8.84 -20.11
C ILE A 128 -43.06 -9.51 -19.90
N GLY A 129 -43.43 -9.78 -18.64
CA GLY A 129 -44.71 -10.41 -18.30
C GLY A 129 -45.91 -9.55 -18.73
N SER A 130 -45.85 -8.24 -18.52
CA SER A 130 -46.88 -7.29 -18.96
C SER A 130 -46.99 -7.26 -20.48
N SER A 131 -45.85 -7.24 -21.19
CA SER A 131 -45.81 -7.28 -22.65
C SER A 131 -46.42 -8.57 -23.21
N LEU A 132 -46.15 -9.71 -22.59
CA LEU A 132 -46.72 -10.99 -23.00
C LEU A 132 -48.24 -11.06 -22.77
N ILE A 133 -48.74 -10.51 -21.65
CA ILE A 133 -50.18 -10.45 -21.37
C ILE A 133 -50.91 -9.58 -22.41
N ILE A 134 -50.33 -8.42 -22.76
CA ILE A 134 -50.89 -7.55 -23.81
C ILE A 134 -50.88 -8.27 -25.16
N GLN A 135 -49.80 -8.98 -25.50
CA GLN A 135 -49.70 -9.69 -26.77
C GLN A 135 -50.62 -10.91 -26.86
N ALA A 136 -50.81 -11.61 -25.75
CA ALA A 136 -51.67 -12.79 -25.70
C ALA A 136 -53.16 -12.43 -25.74
N ASP A 137 -53.52 -11.15 -25.56
CA ASP A 137 -54.89 -10.66 -25.60
C ASP A 137 -55.80 -11.41 -24.61
N VAL A 138 -55.29 -11.66 -23.40
CA VAL A 138 -55.96 -12.44 -22.36
C VAL A 138 -56.26 -11.60 -21.12
N GLY A 139 -57.49 -11.73 -20.60
CA GLY A 139 -57.91 -11.15 -19.31
C GLY A 139 -59.03 -10.11 -19.44
N PRO A 140 -59.35 -9.38 -18.35
CA PRO A 140 -60.33 -8.30 -18.41
C PRO A 140 -59.78 -7.13 -19.23
N PHE A 141 -60.55 -6.71 -20.24
CA PHE A 141 -60.19 -5.63 -21.14
C PHE A 141 -60.65 -4.28 -20.60
N LEU A 142 -59.82 -3.26 -20.78
CA LEU A 142 -60.15 -1.87 -20.53
C LEU A 142 -59.67 -1.06 -21.74
N PHE A 143 -60.59 -0.41 -22.46
CA PHE A 143 -60.30 0.34 -23.69
C PHE A 143 -59.47 -0.48 -24.71
N ASP A 144 -59.94 -1.70 -25.06
CA ASP A 144 -59.32 -2.61 -26.04
C ASP A 144 -57.92 -3.15 -25.68
N TYR A 145 -57.46 -2.98 -24.44
CA TYR A 145 -56.19 -3.54 -23.95
C TYR A 145 -56.38 -4.34 -22.66
N PRO A 146 -55.60 -5.43 -22.44
CA PRO A 146 -55.63 -6.18 -21.19
C PRO A 146 -55.25 -5.32 -19.98
N PHE A 147 -56.17 -5.18 -19.02
CA PHE A 147 -56.00 -4.31 -17.84
C PHE A 147 -54.77 -4.69 -17.00
N LEU A 148 -54.52 -5.99 -16.79
CA LEU A 148 -53.36 -6.47 -16.02
C LEU A 148 -52.03 -6.08 -16.67
N GLY A 149 -51.97 -6.09 -18.01
CA GLY A 149 -50.75 -5.71 -18.74
C GLY A 149 -50.43 -4.23 -18.59
N ILE A 150 -51.44 -3.37 -18.70
CA ILE A 150 -51.27 -1.92 -18.47
C ILE A 150 -50.84 -1.66 -17.03
N LEU A 151 -51.50 -2.29 -16.06
CA LEU A 151 -51.18 -2.13 -14.65
C LEU A 151 -49.74 -2.55 -14.34
N GLY A 152 -49.29 -3.68 -14.90
CA GLY A 152 -47.92 -4.15 -14.75
C GLY A 152 -46.88 -3.22 -15.39
N PHE A 153 -47.17 -2.64 -16.55
CA PHE A 153 -46.29 -1.63 -17.17
C PHE A 153 -46.19 -0.34 -16.36
N VAL A 154 -47.31 0.16 -15.84
CA VAL A 154 -47.33 1.36 -14.97
C VAL A 154 -46.53 1.08 -13.69
N ALA A 155 -46.75 -0.08 -13.06
CA ALA A 155 -45.99 -0.49 -11.88
C ALA A 155 -44.49 -0.61 -12.17
N ALA A 156 -44.11 -1.23 -13.29
CA ALA A 156 -42.71 -1.36 -13.71
C ALA A 156 -42.06 0.01 -13.97
N GLY A 157 -42.79 0.94 -14.60
CA GLY A 157 -42.33 2.30 -14.84
C GLY A 157 -42.06 3.07 -13.55
N LEU A 158 -43.00 3.01 -12.59
CA LEU A 158 -42.83 3.64 -11.28
C LEU A 158 -41.64 3.05 -10.50
N LEU A 159 -41.52 1.72 -10.47
CA LEU A 159 -40.41 1.04 -9.81
C LEU A 159 -39.07 1.32 -10.50
N GLY A 160 -39.04 1.37 -11.83
CA GLY A 160 -37.85 1.70 -12.62
C GLY A 160 -37.35 3.12 -12.36
N ILE A 161 -38.26 4.11 -12.36
CA ILE A 161 -37.94 5.51 -12.04
C ILE A 161 -37.40 5.61 -10.61
N TRP A 162 -38.05 4.95 -9.66
CA TRP A 162 -37.60 4.91 -8.27
C TRP A 162 -36.20 4.29 -8.13
N LEU A 163 -35.92 3.20 -8.85
CA LEU A 163 -34.61 2.54 -8.86
C LEU A 163 -33.52 3.46 -9.42
N ILE A 164 -33.79 4.17 -10.51
CA ILE A 164 -32.85 5.14 -11.09
C ILE A 164 -32.52 6.26 -10.09
N ILE A 165 -33.54 6.83 -9.43
CA ILE A 165 -33.35 7.85 -8.39
C ILE A 165 -32.51 7.30 -7.23
N SER A 166 -32.78 6.07 -6.80
CA SER A 166 -32.03 5.38 -5.73
C SER A 166 -30.55 5.20 -6.06
N ILE A 167 -30.23 4.81 -7.31
CA ILE A 167 -28.85 4.66 -7.80
C ILE A 167 -28.14 6.02 -7.80
N LEU A 168 -28.77 7.05 -8.37
CA LEU A 168 -28.19 8.40 -8.46
C LEU A 168 -27.96 9.04 -7.09
N ARG A 169 -28.88 8.83 -6.14
CA ARG A 169 -28.77 9.38 -4.78
C ARG A 169 -27.65 8.72 -3.96
N THR A 170 -27.39 7.44 -4.19
CA THR A 170 -26.35 6.71 -3.45
C THR A 170 -24.94 7.00 -3.98
N GLY A 171 -24.80 7.37 -5.26
CA GLY A 171 -23.50 7.72 -5.86
C GLY A 171 -22.94 9.10 -5.49
N LYS A 172 -23.72 9.93 -4.77
CA LYS A 172 -23.29 11.22 -4.22
C LYS A 172 -23.03 11.11 -2.72
N ILE A 173 -21.98 10.38 -2.32
CA ILE A 173 -21.31 10.52 -1.02
C ILE A 173 -19.82 10.23 -1.22
#